data_AF-W2YJK3-F1
#
_entry.id   AF-W2YJK3-F1
#
_cell.length_a   1.000
_cell.length_b   1.000
_cell.length_c   1.000
_cell.angle_alpha   90.00
_cell.angle_beta   90.00
_cell.angle_gamma   90.00
#
_symmetry.space_group_name_H-M   'P 1'
#
loop_
_entity.id
_entity.type
_entity.pdbx_description
1 polymer ?
#
loop_
_entity_poly.entity_id
_entity_poly.type
_entity_poly.pdbx_seq_one_letter_code
_entity_poly.pdbx_strand_id
1 'polypeptide(L)'
;MDNSPPKKKKKKQRSYSVRKKRDAVRRIQEVGVEEVARELQCVRGTAHGWCQQADKLLSFTGHATSKTMKRKGRKELFPDVAVIVTFMKVKHRAELALTTRGIMEYMWKIEPDWVTNDMVDKRSGLLAMQRMCERLATRHGFTSQ
;
A
#
# COMPACT_ATOMS: atom_id res chain seq x y z
N MET A 1 40.26 8.13 -27.91
CA MET A 1 39.01 7.36 -28.15
C MET A 1 38.40 7.05 -26.79
N ASP A 2 37.37 7.80 -26.40
CA ASP A 2 36.70 7.67 -25.11
C ASP A 2 35.76 6.45 -25.16
N ASN A 3 36.21 5.32 -24.60
CA ASN A 3 35.42 4.09 -24.47
C ASN A 3 34.73 4.06 -23.10
N SER A 4 33.85 5.03 -22.85
CA SER A 4 32.94 4.97 -21.70
C SER A 4 31.72 4.09 -22.04
N PRO A 5 31.44 3.02 -21.27
CA PRO A 5 30.28 2.16 -21.52
C PRO A 5 28.98 2.97 -21.35
N PRO A 6 27.97 2.74 -22.21
CA PRO A 6 26.74 3.52 -22.18
C PRO A 6 26.03 3.34 -20.82
N LYS A 7 25.84 4.47 -20.11
CA LYS A 7 25.11 4.54 -18.84
C LYS A 7 23.72 3.91 -19.03
N LYS A 8 23.46 2.77 -18.38
CA LYS A 8 22.16 2.07 -18.41
C LYS A 8 21.06 3.01 -17.90
N LYS A 9 20.25 3.58 -18.81
CA LYS A 9 19.07 4.38 -18.44
C LYS A 9 18.13 3.51 -17.60
N LYS A 10 17.82 3.95 -16.37
CA LYS A 10 16.84 3.27 -15.50
C LYS A 10 15.50 3.20 -16.25
N LYS A 11 15.10 2.01 -16.70
CA LYS A 11 13.81 1.80 -17.38
C LYS A 11 12.69 2.18 -16.42
N LYS A 12 11.87 3.18 -16.82
CA LYS A 12 10.69 3.62 -16.07
C LYS A 12 9.78 2.39 -15.86
N GLN A 13 9.48 2.04 -14.61
CA GLN A 13 8.63 0.88 -14.32
C GLN A 13 7.24 1.09 -14.95
N ARG A 14 6.88 0.24 -15.91
CA ARG A 14 5.57 0.30 -16.57
C ARG A 14 4.53 -0.27 -15.61
N SER A 15 3.55 0.55 -15.24
CA SER A 15 2.44 0.11 -14.40
C SER A 15 1.34 -0.51 -15.27
N TYR A 16 0.92 -1.72 -14.93
CA TYR A 16 -0.17 -2.43 -15.62
C TYR A 16 -1.40 -2.53 -14.70
N SER A 17 -2.59 -2.31 -15.26
CA SER A 17 -3.86 -2.51 -14.55
C SER A 17 -4.13 -3.99 -14.31
N VAL A 18 -4.95 -4.32 -13.31
CA VAL A 18 -5.35 -5.68 -13.01
C VAL A 18 -6.04 -6.33 -14.22
N ARG A 19 -6.87 -5.58 -14.97
CA ARG A 19 -7.46 -6.05 -16.23
C ARG A 19 -6.40 -6.58 -17.19
N LYS A 20 -5.39 -5.77 -17.48
CA LYS A 20 -4.31 -6.13 -18.41
C LYS A 20 -3.51 -7.33 -17.92
N LYS A 21 -3.32 -7.47 -16.60
CA LYS A 21 -2.67 -8.64 -16.01
C LYS A 21 -3.52 -9.91 -16.12
N ARG A 22 -4.84 -9.83 -15.93
CA ARG A 22 -5.76 -10.97 -16.11
C ARG A 22 -5.81 -11.43 -17.56
N ASP A 23 -5.93 -10.49 -18.49
CA ASP A 23 -5.95 -10.80 -19.93
C ASP A 23 -4.64 -11.51 -20.33
N ALA A 24 -3.50 -11.02 -19.82
CA ALA A 24 -2.21 -11.68 -20.00
C ALA A 24 -2.18 -13.10 -19.40
N VAL A 25 -2.70 -13.30 -18.19
CA VAL A 25 -2.74 -14.64 -17.55
C VAL A 25 -3.58 -15.63 -18.35
N ARG A 26 -4.76 -15.22 -18.84
CA ARG A 26 -5.60 -16.08 -19.69
C ARG A 26 -4.85 -16.50 -20.96
N ARG A 27 -4.20 -15.54 -21.61
CA ARG A 27 -3.43 -15.79 -22.82
C ARG A 27 -2.19 -16.65 -22.57
N ILE A 28 -1.54 -16.52 -21.40
CA ILE A 28 -0.40 -17.38 -21.01
C ILE A 28 -0.83 -18.85 -20.92
N GLN A 29 -2.06 -19.13 -20.49
CA GLN A 29 -2.60 -20.49 -20.45
C GLN A 29 -2.82 -21.08 -21.85
N GLU A 30 -3.02 -20.24 -22.86
CA GLU A 30 -3.27 -20.65 -24.25
C GLU A 30 -1.97 -20.78 -25.06
N VAL A 31 -1.08 -19.78 -25.01
CA VAL A 31 0.10 -19.67 -25.89
C VAL A 31 1.44 -19.66 -25.16
N GLY A 32 1.43 -19.68 -23.82
CA GLY A 32 2.63 -19.68 -23.00
C GLY A 32 3.21 -18.29 -22.69
N VAL A 33 4.15 -18.25 -21.75
CA VAL A 33 4.72 -17.02 -21.18
C VAL A 33 5.53 -16.21 -22.20
N GLU A 34 6.25 -16.89 -23.10
CA GLU A 34 7.16 -16.23 -24.03
C GLU A 34 6.41 -15.47 -25.12
N GLU A 35 5.37 -16.07 -25.69
CA GLU A 35 4.57 -15.42 -26.72
C GLU A 35 3.81 -14.22 -26.15
N VAL A 36 3.21 -14.35 -24.96
CA VAL A 36 2.55 -13.22 -24.30
C VAL A 36 3.52 -12.09 -23.95
N ALA A 37 4.77 -12.42 -23.57
CA ALA A 37 5.77 -11.39 -23.32
C ALA A 37 6.14 -10.62 -24.59
N ARG A 38 6.24 -11.33 -25.72
CA ARG A 38 6.49 -10.75 -27.05
C ARG A 38 5.34 -9.86 -27.50
N GLU A 39 4.10 -10.34 -27.43
CA GLU A 39 2.90 -9.59 -27.81
C GLU A 39 2.69 -8.33 -26.95
N LEU A 40 2.87 -8.45 -25.62
CA LEU A 40 2.68 -7.32 -24.69
C LEU A 40 3.91 -6.39 -24.61
N GLN A 41 4.98 -6.72 -25.34
CA GLN A 41 6.29 -6.06 -25.29
C GLN A 41 6.73 -5.83 -23.83
N CYS A 42 6.58 -6.86 -22.99
CA CYS A 42 6.98 -6.84 -21.60
C CYS A 42 8.17 -7.76 -21.37
N VAL A 43 8.91 -7.54 -20.29
CA VAL A 43 10.02 -8.43 -19.93
C VAL A 43 9.44 -9.80 -19.57
N ARG A 44 10.05 -10.91 -20.03
CA ARG A 44 9.62 -12.29 -19.72
C ARG A 44 9.35 -12.50 -18.22
N GLY A 45 10.22 -11.96 -17.36
CA GLY A 45 10.05 -12.02 -15.89
C GLY A 45 8.75 -11.38 -15.39
N THR A 46 8.23 -10.36 -16.07
CA THR A 46 6.94 -9.74 -15.75
C THR A 46 5.77 -10.66 -16.08
N ALA A 47 5.75 -11.23 -17.29
CA ALA A 47 4.71 -12.19 -17.69
C ALA A 47 4.74 -13.44 -16.80
N HIS A 48 5.93 -13.95 -16.52
CA HIS A 48 6.13 -15.07 -15.58
C HIS A 48 5.62 -14.73 -14.17
N GLY A 49 5.92 -13.54 -13.66
CA GLY A 49 5.44 -13.09 -12.36
C GLY A 49 3.90 -12.96 -12.29
N TRP A 50 3.24 -12.63 -13.40
CA TRP A 50 1.77 -12.66 -13.46
C TRP A 50 1.23 -14.09 -13.49
N CYS A 51 1.88 -15.00 -14.23
CA CYS A 51 1.52 -16.42 -14.23
C CYS A 51 1.61 -17.02 -12.83
N GLN A 52 2.67 -16.74 -12.06
CA GLN A 52 2.79 -17.16 -10.66
C GLN A 52 1.72 -16.56 -9.73
N GLN A 53 1.10 -15.45 -10.14
CA GLN A 53 0.03 -14.77 -9.41
C GLN A 53 -1.34 -15.01 -10.04
N ALA A 54 -1.47 -15.98 -10.95
CA ALA A 54 -2.67 -16.22 -11.75
C ALA A 54 -3.92 -16.37 -10.87
N ASP A 55 -3.88 -17.27 -9.89
CA ASP A 55 -5.03 -17.52 -9.01
C ASP A 55 -5.47 -16.26 -8.28
N LYS A 56 -4.51 -15.47 -7.78
CA LYS A 56 -4.78 -14.21 -7.09
C LYS A 56 -5.34 -13.15 -8.05
N LEU A 57 -4.87 -13.12 -9.29
CA LEU A 57 -5.32 -12.18 -10.32
C LEU A 57 -6.75 -12.49 -10.77
N LEU A 58 -7.05 -13.77 -10.93
CA LEU A 58 -8.37 -14.27 -11.34
C LEU A 58 -9.39 -14.16 -10.19
N SER A 59 -8.99 -14.43 -8.94
CA SER A 59 -9.88 -14.32 -7.77
C SER A 59 -10.03 -12.90 -7.21
N PHE A 60 -9.28 -11.91 -7.70
CA PHE A 60 -9.35 -10.54 -7.21
C PHE A 60 -10.71 -9.88 -7.52
N THR A 61 -11.48 -9.53 -6.50
CA THR A 61 -12.81 -8.89 -6.62
C THR A 61 -12.76 -7.35 -6.75
N GLY A 62 -11.57 -6.73 -6.65
CA GLY A 62 -11.46 -5.27 -6.73
C GLY A 62 -11.53 -4.71 -8.15
N HIS A 63 -11.46 -3.37 -8.24
CA HIS A 63 -11.65 -2.66 -9.51
C HIS A 63 -10.61 -3.01 -10.58
N ALA A 64 -11.07 -3.30 -11.81
CA ALA A 64 -10.23 -3.80 -12.90
C ALA A 64 -9.18 -2.79 -13.40
N THR A 65 -9.42 -1.49 -13.24
CA THR A 65 -8.44 -0.42 -13.56
C THR A 65 -7.37 -0.24 -12.48
N SER A 66 -7.54 -0.87 -11.30
CA SER A 66 -6.55 -0.79 -10.22
C SER A 66 -5.19 -1.29 -10.71
N LYS A 67 -4.11 -0.62 -10.30
CA LYS A 67 -2.73 -1.03 -10.61
C LYS A 67 -2.22 -2.10 -9.64
N THR A 68 -2.87 -2.23 -8.48
CA THR A 68 -2.49 -3.14 -7.39
C THR A 68 -3.67 -4.03 -6.99
N MET A 69 -3.39 -5.30 -6.73
CA MET A 69 -4.39 -6.30 -6.28
C MET A 69 -4.57 -6.30 -4.75
N LYS A 70 -3.70 -5.59 -4.04
CA LYS A 70 -3.87 -5.28 -2.62
C LYS A 70 -3.45 -3.84 -2.41
N ARG A 71 -4.16 -3.14 -1.52
CA ARG A 71 -3.60 -1.97 -0.84
C ARG A 71 -2.40 -2.47 -0.03
N LYS A 72 -1.21 -2.52 -0.64
CA LYS A 72 0.04 -2.65 0.09
C LYS A 72 0.32 -1.30 0.73
N GLY A 73 -0.56 -0.89 1.64
CA GLY A 73 -0.27 0.19 2.56
C GLY A 73 0.88 -0.25 3.43
N ARG A 74 1.82 0.65 3.70
CA ARG A 74 2.88 0.45 4.69
C ARG A 74 2.21 -0.02 5.99
N LYS A 75 2.58 -1.22 6.46
CA LYS A 75 2.21 -1.71 7.79
C LYS A 75 3.13 -1.02 8.80
N GLU A 76 2.82 0.23 9.10
CA GLU A 76 3.19 0.82 10.39
C GLU A 76 1.86 1.18 11.02
N LEU A 77 1.24 0.13 11.55
CA LEU A 77 0.11 0.28 12.43
C LEU A 77 0.70 0.16 13.82
N PHE A 78 0.33 1.12 14.66
CA PHE A 78 0.50 1.07 16.09
C PHE A 78 0.21 -0.34 16.64
N PRO A 79 0.94 -0.83 17.67
CA PRO A 79 0.81 -2.21 18.17
C PRO A 79 -0.63 -2.59 18.50
N ASP A 80 -1.37 -1.66 19.12
CA ASP A 80 -2.77 -1.85 19.49
C ASP A 80 -3.73 -0.89 18.78
N VAL A 81 -3.97 -1.15 17.50
CA VAL A 81 -4.95 -0.39 16.72
C VAL A 81 -6.37 -0.54 17.29
N ALA A 82 -6.71 -1.69 17.85
CA ALA A 82 -8.06 -1.98 18.31
C ALA A 82 -8.45 -1.08 19.47
N VAL A 83 -7.54 -0.84 20.41
CA VAL A 83 -7.75 0.05 21.56
C VAL A 83 -7.88 1.51 21.11
N ILE A 84 -7.09 1.97 20.14
CA ILE A 84 -7.24 3.33 19.59
C ILE A 84 -8.60 3.49 18.90
N VAL A 85 -9.00 2.53 18.05
CA VAL A 85 -10.29 2.58 17.36
C VAL A 85 -11.46 2.57 18.36
N THR A 86 -11.32 1.83 19.46
CA THR A 86 -12.31 1.84 20.55
C THR A 86 -12.42 3.21 21.20
N PHE A 87 -11.28 3.84 21.52
CA PHE A 87 -11.25 5.23 22.01
C PHE A 87 -11.93 6.20 21.03
N MET A 88 -11.63 6.10 19.73
CA MET A 88 -12.23 6.95 18.69
C MET A 88 -13.75 6.78 18.64
N LYS A 89 -14.25 5.53 18.71
CA LYS A 89 -15.69 5.22 18.76
C LYS A 89 -16.34 5.79 20.01
N VAL A 90 -15.71 5.68 21.18
CA VAL A 90 -16.23 6.22 22.44
C VAL A 90 -16.33 7.74 22.37
N LYS A 91 -15.28 8.42 21.90
CA LYS A 91 -15.29 9.89 21.70
C LYS A 91 -16.39 10.32 20.74
N HIS A 92 -16.51 9.61 19.61
CA HIS A 92 -17.55 9.89 18.62
C HIS A 92 -18.97 9.67 19.16
N ARG A 93 -19.21 8.58 19.91
CA ARG A 93 -20.52 8.31 20.55
C ARG A 93 -20.89 9.33 21.62
N ALA A 94 -19.89 9.90 22.28
CA ALA A 94 -20.06 10.97 23.25
C ALA A 94 -20.15 12.37 22.60
N GLU A 95 -20.23 12.45 21.26
CA GLU A 95 -20.24 13.72 20.49
C GLU A 95 -19.05 14.63 20.80
N LEU A 96 -17.93 14.06 21.25
CA LEU A 96 -16.71 14.80 21.56
C LEU A 96 -15.84 14.94 20.32
N ALA A 97 -15.19 16.10 20.19
CA ALA A 97 -14.27 16.37 19.10
C ALA A 97 -13.12 15.35 19.06
N LEU A 98 -13.03 14.60 17.95
CA LEU A 98 -11.96 13.65 17.70
C LEU A 98 -10.81 14.35 16.97
N THR A 99 -9.83 14.84 17.72
CA THR A 99 -8.66 15.53 17.16
C THR A 99 -7.48 14.58 16.98
N THR A 100 -6.66 14.83 15.95
CA THR A 100 -5.39 14.11 15.72
C THR A 100 -4.50 14.16 16.97
N ARG A 101 -4.45 15.32 17.64
CA ARG A 101 -3.72 15.49 18.90
C ARG A 101 -4.26 14.57 20.01
N GLY A 102 -5.57 14.51 20.20
CA GLY A 102 -6.18 13.63 21.22
C GLY A 102 -5.94 12.14 20.96
N ILE A 103 -5.86 11.72 19.68
CA ILE A 103 -5.48 10.35 19.31
C ILE A 103 -4.01 10.11 19.67
N MET A 104 -3.11 11.04 19.37
CA MET A 104 -1.68 10.93 19.69
C MET A 104 -1.40 10.91 21.20
N GLU A 105 -2.10 11.73 21.98
CA GLU A 105 -2.04 11.71 23.45
C GLU A 105 -2.49 10.36 24.01
N TYR A 106 -3.53 9.76 23.42
CA TYR A 106 -4.00 8.45 23.83
C TYR A 106 -2.99 7.34 23.45
N MET A 107 -2.34 7.44 22.30
CA MET A 107 -1.25 6.54 21.91
C MET A 107 -0.07 6.60 22.89
N TRP A 108 0.31 7.80 23.32
CA TRP A 108 1.35 8.01 24.34
C TRP A 108 0.99 7.36 25.68
N LYS A 109 -0.29 7.35 26.05
CA LYS A 109 -0.76 6.75 27.32
C LYS A 109 -0.68 5.24 27.33
N ILE A 110 -0.90 4.59 26.18
CA ILE A 110 -0.98 3.12 26.10
C ILE A 110 0.38 2.50 25.72
N GLU A 111 1.18 3.12 24.86
CA GLU A 111 2.51 2.61 24.46
C GLU A 111 3.52 3.77 24.26
N PRO A 112 4.05 4.35 25.35
CA PRO A 112 4.99 5.47 25.27
C PRO A 112 6.31 5.07 24.58
N ASP A 113 6.82 3.87 24.84
CA ASP A 113 8.09 3.37 24.28
C ASP A 113 8.00 3.13 22.77
N TRP A 114 6.83 2.68 22.29
CA TRP A 114 6.62 2.54 20.86
C TRP A 114 6.59 3.91 20.18
N VAL A 115 5.91 4.89 20.80
CA VAL A 115 5.78 6.24 20.25
C VAL A 115 7.14 6.94 20.21
N THR A 116 7.95 6.84 21.27
CA THR A 116 9.30 7.43 21.30
C THR A 116 10.20 6.79 20.25
N ASN A 117 10.20 5.46 20.13
CA ASN A 117 10.97 4.76 19.09
C ASN A 117 10.52 5.12 17.67
N ASP A 118 9.21 5.19 17.41
CA ASP A 118 8.66 5.56 16.09
C ASP A 118 9.01 7.01 15.70
N MET A 119 9.12 7.91 16.68
CA MET A 119 9.49 9.31 16.46
C MET A 119 10.98 9.50 16.20
N VAL A 120 11.86 8.72 16.85
CA VAL A 120 13.33 8.82 16.69
C VAL A 120 13.79 8.29 15.34
N ASP A 121 13.18 7.22 14.83
CA ASP A 121 13.59 6.57 13.58
C ASP A 121 13.25 7.39 12.31
N LYS A 122 12.47 8.47 12.45
CA LYS A 122 11.94 9.25 11.32
C LYS A 122 12.43 10.68 11.36
N ARG A 123 13.06 11.13 10.26
CA ARG A 123 13.48 12.52 10.00
C ARG A 123 12.35 13.58 10.20
N SER A 124 11.09 13.14 10.21
CA SER A 124 9.89 13.93 10.55
C SER A 124 8.87 13.12 11.36
N GLY A 125 9.30 12.52 12.47
CA GLY A 125 8.49 11.63 13.32
C GLY A 125 7.10 12.16 13.70
N LEU A 126 7.00 13.44 14.10
CA LEU A 126 5.71 14.04 14.45
C LEU A 126 4.72 14.06 13.27
N LEU A 127 5.17 14.48 12.08
CA LEU A 127 4.35 14.52 10.88
C LEU A 127 3.97 13.10 10.41
N ALA A 128 4.88 12.14 10.57
CA ALA A 128 4.61 10.74 10.27
C ALA A 128 3.50 10.18 11.17
N MET A 129 3.49 10.57 12.45
CA MET A 129 2.50 10.18 13.44
C MET A 129 1.13 10.83 13.21
N GLN A 130 1.10 12.13 12.91
CA GLN A 130 -0.13 12.83 12.52
C GLN A 130 -0.78 12.15 11.31
N ARG A 131 -0.01 11.88 10.26
CA ARG A 131 -0.51 11.16 9.07
C ARG A 131 -0.95 9.74 9.37
N MET A 132 -0.40 9.09 10.40
CA MET A 132 -0.85 7.76 10.84
C MET A 132 -2.24 7.85 11.46
N CYS A 133 -2.44 8.81 12.37
CA CYS A 133 -3.72 9.06 13.02
C CYS A 133 -4.81 9.45 12.00
N GLU A 134 -4.50 10.33 11.05
CA GLU A 134 -5.41 10.72 9.96
C GLU A 134 -5.84 9.51 9.12
N ARG A 135 -4.87 8.68 8.68
CA ARG A 135 -5.17 7.45 7.93
C ARG A 135 -6.03 6.48 8.72
N LEU A 136 -5.83 6.41 10.04
CA LEU A 136 -6.63 5.55 10.91
C LEU A 136 -8.06 6.07 10.98
N ALA A 137 -8.24 7.38 11.22
CA ALA A 137 -9.55 8.02 11.23
C ALA A 137 -10.31 7.80 9.91
N THR A 138 -9.70 8.13 8.78
CA THR A 138 -10.31 7.92 7.45
C THR A 138 -10.64 6.46 7.18
N ARG A 139 -9.78 5.52 7.59
CA ARG A 139 -10.03 4.08 7.40
C ARG A 139 -11.28 3.61 8.15
N HIS A 140 -11.55 4.19 9.31
CA HIS A 140 -12.66 3.80 10.18
C HIS A 140 -13.89 4.70 10.02
N GLY A 141 -13.92 5.56 8.98
CA GLY A 141 -15.08 6.40 8.66
C GLY A 141 -15.20 7.66 9.51
N PHE A 142 -14.18 7.98 10.32
CA PHE A 142 -14.11 9.24 11.05
C PHE A 142 -13.53 10.29 10.10
N THR A 143 -14.40 11.09 9.50
CA THR A 143 -14.02 12.18 8.59
C THR A 143 -14.08 13.48 9.39
N SER A 144 -13.06 14.34 9.30
CA SER A 144 -13.20 15.69 9.85
C SER A 144 -14.29 16.41 9.05
N GLN A 145 -15.31 16.92 9.74
CA GLN A 145 -16.09 18.03 9.22
C GLN A 145 -15.24 19.30 9.21
#